data_AF-A0A0F3MCJ4-F1
#
_entry.id   AF-A0A0F3MCJ4-F1
#
_cell.length_a   1.000
_cell.length_b   1.000
_cell.length_c   1.000
_cell.angle_alpha   90.00
_cell.angle_beta   90.00
_cell.angle_gamma   90.00
#
_symmetry.space_group_name_H-M   'P 1'
#
loop_
_entity.id
_entity.type
_entity.pdbx_description
1 polymer ?
#
loop_
_entity_poly.entity_id
_entity_poly.type
_entity_poly.pdbx_seq_one_letter_code
_entity_poly.pdbx_strand_id
1 'polypeptide(L)' 'MLNTSSFFHANILSLFPEMFPGPLQYSLAGKALKKNIWSYKAINIKDFGITKHKKLMMNLMVEVMV' A
#
# COMPACT_ATOMS: atom_id res chain seq x y z
N MET A 1 -11.51 -12.08 22.73
CA MET A 1 -11.36 -11.05 21.69
C MET A 1 -10.85 -11.74 20.44
N LEU A 2 -11.64 -11.80 19.37
CA LEU A 2 -11.24 -12.53 18.15
C LEU A 2 -10.09 -11.77 17.49
N ASN A 3 -8.96 -12.44 17.30
CA ASN A 3 -7.77 -11.91 16.66
C ASN A 3 -8.09 -11.65 15.18
N THR A 4 -8.44 -10.41 14.82
CA THR A 4 -8.72 -10.01 13.43
C THR A 4 -7.41 -9.85 12.67
N SER A 5 -6.68 -10.94 12.48
CA SER A 5 -5.55 -10.99 11.57
C SER A 5 -6.09 -10.91 10.15
N SER A 6 -5.84 -9.81 9.44
CA SER A 6 -6.22 -9.72 8.02
C SER A 6 -5.44 -10.76 7.23
N PHE A 7 -6.12 -11.52 6.37
CA PHE A 7 -5.50 -12.60 5.59
C PHE A 7 -4.49 -12.08 4.56
N PHE A 8 -4.61 -10.82 4.15
CA PHE A 8 -3.78 -10.21 3.12
C PHE A 8 -3.46 -8.75 3.47
N HIS A 9 -2.22 -8.33 3.27
CA HIS A 9 -1.77 -6.96 3.49
C HIS A 9 -0.96 -6.45 2.29
N ALA A 10 -1.29 -5.26 1.79
CA ALA A 10 -0.59 -4.63 0.66
C ALA A 10 0.06 -3.29 1.06
N ASN A 11 1.33 -3.11 0.70
CA ASN A 11 2.01 -1.82 0.78
C ASN A 11 1.86 -1.10 -0.57
N ILE A 12 1.24 0.07 -0.57
CA ILE A 12 1.01 0.86 -1.77
C ILE A 12 1.96 2.04 -1.77
N LEU A 13 2.88 2.06 -2.74
CA LEU A 13 3.80 3.17 -2.94
C LEU A 13 3.17 4.18 -3.88
N SER A 14 3.01 5.42 -3.41
CA SER A 14 2.37 6.49 -4.18
C SER A 14 3.07 7.82 -3.93
N LEU A 15 2.98 8.74 -4.89
CA LEU A 15 3.33 10.15 -4.66
C LEU A 15 2.24 10.89 -3.88
N PHE A 16 1.03 10.31 -3.83
CA PHE A 16 -0.19 10.88 -3.23
C PHE A 16 -0.89 9.80 -2.38
N PRO A 17 -0.30 9.36 -1.25
CA PRO A 17 -0.90 8.36 -0.36
C PRO A 17 -2.25 8.80 0.24
N GLU A 18 -2.50 10.11 0.34
CA GLU A 18 -3.74 10.70 0.83
C GLU A 18 -4.96 10.44 -0.07
N MET A 19 -4.75 10.00 -1.32
CA MET A 19 -5.85 9.61 -2.21
C MET A 19 -6.51 8.29 -1.80
N PHE A 20 -5.89 7.51 -0.90
CA PHE A 20 -6.43 6.25 -0.44
C PHE A 20 -7.40 6.43 0.75
N PRO A 21 -8.43 5.57 0.88
CA PRO A 21 -8.69 4.37 0.10
C PRO A 21 -9.27 4.63 -1.30
N GLY A 22 -9.70 5.85 -1.60
CA GLY A 22 -10.09 6.28 -2.95
C GLY A 22 -11.03 5.27 -3.63
N PRO A 23 -10.70 4.78 -4.84
CA PRO A 23 -11.51 3.78 -5.53
C PRO A 23 -11.49 2.37 -4.88
N LEU A 24 -10.51 2.05 -4.04
CA LEU A 24 -10.41 0.74 -3.36
C LEU A 24 -11.52 0.52 -2.33
N GLN A 25 -12.25 1.58 -1.96
CA GLN A 25 -13.38 1.48 -1.02
C GLN A 25 -14.69 1.01 -1.66
N TYR A 26 -14.73 0.84 -2.98
CA TYR A 26 -15.94 0.41 -3.69
C TYR A 26 -15.96 -1.10 -3.96
N SER A 27 -17.14 -1.60 -4.35
CA SER A 27 -17.35 -3.00 -4.74
C SER A 27 -16.92 -4.02 -3.66
N LEU A 28 -16.48 -5.20 -4.09
CA LEU A 28 -16.07 -6.30 -3.23
C LEU A 28 -14.80 -5.98 -2.42
N ALA A 29 -13.84 -5.29 -3.03
CA ALA A 29 -12.60 -4.87 -2.37
C ALA A 29 -12.88 -4.01 -1.14
N GLY A 30 -13.74 -2.99 -1.29
CA GLY A 30 -14.13 -2.13 -0.17
C GLY A 30 -14.91 -2.85 0.92
N LYS A 31 -15.80 -3.77 0.55
CA LYS A 31 -16.53 -4.62 1.52
C LYS A 31 -15.56 -5.51 2.32
N ALA A 32 -14.58 -6.10 1.64
CA ALA A 32 -13.56 -6.94 2.28
C ALA A 32 -12.62 -6.14 3.18
N LEU A 33 -12.28 -4.90 2.78
CA LEU A 33 -11.49 -3.97 3.59
C LEU A 33 -12.22 -3.61 4.89
N LYS A 34 -13.52 -3.28 4.80
CA LYS A 34 -14.37 -2.99 5.99
C LYS A 34 -14.54 -4.19 6.92
N LYS A 35 -14.49 -5.40 6.38
CA LYS A 35 -14.52 -6.66 7.15
C LYS A 35 -13.15 -7.08 7.68
N ASN A 36 -12.11 -6.26 7.52
CA ASN A 36 -10.72 -6.58 7.88
C ASN A 36 -10.20 -7.88 7.25
N ILE A 37 -10.74 -8.29 6.10
CA ILE A 37 -10.29 -9.50 5.38
C ILE A 37 -8.92 -9.22 4.72
N TRP A 38 -8.73 -7.99 4.28
CA TRP A 38 -7.44 -7.47 3.83
C TRP A 38 -7.21 -6.07 4.39
N SER A 39 -5.96 -5.62 4.37
CA SER A 39 -5.55 -4.30 4.81
C SER A 39 -4.50 -3.71 3.86
N TYR A 40 -4.26 -2.40 3.94
CA TYR A 40 -3.19 -1.77 3.18
C TYR A 40 -2.52 -0.66 3.97
N LYS A 41 -1.31 -0.31 3.55
CA LYS A 41 -0.59 0.90 3.97
C LYS A 41 -0.17 1.70 2.75
N ALA A 42 -0.66 2.93 2.62
CA ALA A 42 -0.18 3.84 1.60
C ALA A 42 1.07 4.57 2.11
N ILE A 43 2.16 4.54 1.34
CA ILE A 43 3.46 5.09 1.72
C ILE A 43 3.91 6.08 0.65
N ASN A 44 4.38 7.25 1.07
CA ASN A 44 4.90 8.24 0.15
C ASN A 44 6.26 7.79 -0.38
N ILE A 45 6.40 7.62 -1.70
CA ILE A 45 7.68 7.24 -2.29
C ILE A 45 8.77 8.32 -2.11
N LYS A 46 8.37 9.58 -1.87
CA LYS A 46 9.31 10.68 -1.59
C LYS A 46 10.11 10.45 -0.30
N ASP A 47 9.54 9.73 0.66
CA ASP A 47 10.18 9.45 1.95
C ASP A 47 11.41 8.53 1.80
N PHE A 48 11.50 7.79 0.69
CA PHE A 48 12.62 6.91 0.37
C PHE A 48 13.63 7.55 -0.59
N GLY A 49 13.38 8.77 -1.06
CA GLY A 49 14.22 9.47 -2.03
C GLY A 49 15.43 10.15 -1.40
N ILE A 50 16.51 9.42 -1.12
CA ILE A 50 17.77 10.02 -0.67
C ILE A 50 18.55 10.60 -1.86
N THR A 51 18.33 11.89 -2.15
CA THR A 51 19.23 12.83 -2.88
C THR A 51 19.59 12.55 -4.38
N LYS A 52 20.32 13.52 -4.96
CA LYS A 52 20.40 13.99 -6.36
C LYS A 52 20.84 13.00 -7.47
N HIS A 53 21.14 11.73 -7.20
CA HIS A 53 21.66 10.78 -8.20
C HIS A 53 20.90 9.43 -8.22
N LYS A 54 19.64 9.53 -8.66
CA LYS A 54 18.61 8.58 -9.15
C LYS A 54 18.83 7.06 -9.41
N LYS A 55 19.97 6.40 -9.14
CA LYS A 55 20.21 5.06 -9.75
C LYS A 55 20.11 3.83 -8.85
N LEU A 56 20.32 3.91 -7.53
CA LEU A 56 20.59 2.69 -6.75
C LEU A 56 19.45 2.10 -5.90
N MET A 57 18.29 2.78 -5.77
CA MET A 57 17.17 2.24 -4.99
C MET A 57 15.96 1.78 -5.80
N MET A 58 16.03 1.80 -7.13
CA MET A 58 14.91 1.29 -7.95
C MET A 58 14.92 -0.24 -8.11
N ASN A 59 16.01 -0.92 -7.71
CA ASN A 59 16.13 -2.38 -7.86
C ASN A 59 15.72 -3.19 -6.62
N LEU A 60 15.51 -2.56 -5.45
CA LEU A 60 15.13 -3.31 -4.24
C LEU A 60 13.64 -3.23 -3.91
N MET A 61 12.87 -2.40 -4.62
CA MET A 61 11.50 -2.04 -4.23
C MET A 61 10.47 -2.34 -5.32
N VAL A 62 10.85 -3.09 -6.36
CA VAL A 62 9.98 -3.53 -7.46
C VAL A 62 9.51 -4.99 -7.28
N GLU A 63 10.12 -5.77 -6.38
CA GLU A 63 9.56 -7.06 -5.95
C GLU A 63 8.48 -6.86 -4.90
N VAL A 64 7.35 -6.28 -5.28
CA VAL A 64 5.99 -6.72 -4.94
C VAL A 64 5.06 -5.90 -5.84
N MET A 65 4.89 -6.34 -7.08
CA MET A 65 3.73 -5.95 -7.88
C MET A 65 2.92 -7.20 -8.18
N VAL A 66 1.80 -7.30 -7.44
CA VAL A 66 0.74 -8.32 -7.47
C VAL A 66 1.12 -9.65 -6.83
#